data_AF-A0A9P3FBG7-F1
#
_entry.id   AF-A0A9P3FBG7-F1
#
_cell.length_a   1.000
_cell.length_b   1.000
_cell.length_c   1.000
_cell.angle_alpha   90.00
_cell.angle_beta   90.00
_cell.angle_gamma   90.00
#
_symmetry.space_group_name_H-M   'P 1'
#
loop_
_entity.id
_entity.type
_entity.pdbx_description
1 polymer ?
#
loop_
_entity_poly.entity_id
_entity_poly.type
_entity_poly.pdbx_seq_one_letter_code
_entity_poly.pdbx_strand_id
1 'polypeptide(L)'
;MTDRYATSSEPWTIPTQGTPLVDTAKPLKKAVEVVVASQKDDNTTWLDAFADWPRAIYVTDDPQEALKVPINKGREGMVYLSYIIDHYEELPTVAIFSHSKRYQWHNDDPLYDGLSVLSRLNVSHVEARGYTNLRCVWSLGCPSEIHPWIEAEAPPPESDPESNSARAGSFYKAAFQQIFPDTTVPEIVGAPCCAQFAVTAAKIQERPKADYERIRDWLLETPLNDNLSGRILEYMWHIIFGQEAVHCPDPEECYCKLYGICGVPCDVFGQCKGVFTMPAYSTLPTGWPDYGWQKEWQNATEIRRKFEEDFGLSEKRSDA
;
A
#
# COMPACT_ATOMS: atom_id res chain seq x y z
N MET A 1 -93.92 1.71 18.28
CA MET A 1 -92.81 2.02 19.20
C MET A 1 -92.42 0.69 19.82
N THR A 2 -91.69 -0.10 19.04
CA THR A 2 -91.49 -1.55 19.10
C THR A 2 -90.61 -1.84 17.87
N ASP A 3 -89.67 -2.78 17.79
CA ASP A 3 -89.26 -3.91 18.62
C ASP A 3 -87.87 -4.37 18.10
N ARG A 4 -87.03 -4.87 19.02
CA ARG A 4 -86.20 -6.11 18.95
C ARG A 4 -85.25 -6.45 17.75
N TYR A 5 -84.01 -6.76 18.18
CA TYR A 5 -83.11 -7.89 17.84
C TYR A 5 -82.46 -8.06 16.43
N ALA A 6 -81.16 -8.42 16.50
CA ALA A 6 -80.41 -9.44 15.74
C ALA A 6 -79.46 -9.06 14.56
N THR A 7 -78.17 -9.34 14.79
CA THR A 7 -77.16 -10.11 14.00
C THR A 7 -76.71 -9.73 12.57
N SER A 8 -75.43 -10.09 12.32
CA SER A 8 -74.74 -10.37 11.02
C SER A 8 -74.15 -9.16 10.28
N SER A 9 -73.07 -9.22 9.48
CA SER A 9 -72.00 -10.18 9.19
C SER A 9 -71.11 -9.54 8.10
N GLU A 10 -69.80 -9.77 8.13
CA GLU A 10 -68.89 -9.79 6.95
C GLU A 10 -68.35 -8.46 6.34
N PRO A 11 -67.19 -8.51 5.62
CA PRO A 11 -66.01 -7.70 5.96
C PRO A 11 -65.68 -6.59 4.97
N TRP A 12 -65.05 -5.53 5.47
CA TRP A 12 -64.50 -4.46 4.64
C TRP A 12 -63.13 -4.84 4.09
N THR A 13 -63.06 -4.97 2.77
CA THR A 13 -61.84 -5.13 1.97
C THR A 13 -61.03 -3.82 1.96
N ILE A 14 -59.73 -3.92 2.28
CA ILE A 14 -58.77 -2.82 2.16
C ILE A 14 -58.10 -2.92 0.78
N PRO A 15 -58.10 -1.85 -0.06
CA PRO A 15 -57.35 -1.87 -1.30
C PRO A 15 -55.84 -1.82 -1.03
N THR A 16 -55.12 -2.83 -1.49
CA THR A 16 -53.66 -2.84 -1.57
C THR A 16 -53.19 -1.88 -2.67
N GLN A 17 -52.74 -0.69 -2.29
CA GLN A 17 -51.82 0.09 -3.11
C GLN A 17 -50.41 -0.12 -2.59
N GLY A 18 -49.70 -1.05 -3.22
CA GLY A 18 -48.26 -1.17 -3.08
C GLY A 18 -47.59 0.01 -3.77
N THR A 19 -46.96 0.88 -2.98
CA THR A 19 -45.90 1.75 -3.46
C THR A 19 -44.69 0.87 -3.80
N PRO A 20 -44.10 0.97 -5.01
CA PRO A 20 -42.84 0.30 -5.27
C PRO A 20 -41.76 1.03 -4.47
N LEU A 21 -41.18 0.34 -3.48
CA LEU A 21 -39.90 0.73 -2.91
C LEU A 21 -38.87 0.58 -4.02
N VAL A 22 -38.53 1.70 -4.65
CA VAL A 22 -37.34 1.80 -5.49
C VAL A 22 -36.16 1.72 -4.53
N ASP A 23 -35.60 0.52 -4.43
CA ASP A 23 -34.34 0.28 -3.74
C ASP A 23 -33.20 0.84 -4.60
N THR A 24 -32.95 2.14 -4.47
CA THR A 24 -31.69 2.77 -4.89
C THR A 24 -30.75 2.82 -3.71
N ALA A 25 -30.55 1.71 -2.98
CA ALA A 25 -29.37 1.58 -2.15
C ALA A 25 -28.14 1.57 -3.07
N LYS A 26 -27.45 2.71 -3.12
CA LYS A 26 -26.10 2.79 -3.68
C LYS A 26 -25.26 1.72 -2.95
N PRO A 27 -24.47 0.88 -3.66
CA PRO A 27 -23.64 -0.12 -3.01
C PRO A 27 -22.86 0.52 -1.87
N LEU A 28 -22.85 -0.13 -0.69
CA LEU A 28 -22.07 0.35 0.44
C LEU A 28 -20.62 0.47 -0.03
N LYS A 29 -20.03 1.68 0.07
CA LYS A 29 -18.66 1.93 -0.36
C LYS A 29 -17.73 0.97 0.42
N LYS A 30 -16.91 0.18 -0.27
CA LYS A 30 -15.95 -0.74 0.37
C LYS A 30 -15.11 0.06 1.37
N ALA A 31 -14.99 -0.40 2.62
CA ALA A 31 -14.24 0.34 3.64
C ALA A 31 -12.73 0.30 3.34
N VAL A 32 -12.20 -0.90 3.09
CA VAL A 32 -10.79 -1.15 2.79
C VAL A 32 -10.68 -2.12 1.62
N GLU A 33 -9.69 -1.96 0.76
CA GLU A 33 -9.32 -2.96 -0.25
C GLU A 33 -7.79 -3.05 -0.38
N VAL A 34 -7.27 -4.27 -0.50
CA VAL A 34 -5.83 -4.53 -0.68
C VAL A 34 -5.51 -4.75 -2.15
N VAL A 35 -4.59 -3.97 -2.68
CA VAL A 35 -4.14 -4.01 -4.08
C VAL A 35 -2.74 -4.59 -4.13
N VAL A 36 -2.56 -5.62 -4.95
CA VAL A 36 -1.32 -6.40 -4.98
C VAL A 36 -0.86 -6.61 -6.41
N ALA A 37 0.39 -6.22 -6.69
CA ALA A 37 1.13 -6.68 -7.84
C ALA A 37 1.76 -8.04 -7.52
N SER A 38 1.44 -9.07 -8.30
CA SER A 38 1.85 -10.46 -8.06
C SER A 38 2.39 -11.11 -9.33
N GLN A 39 3.14 -12.18 -9.15
CA GLN A 39 3.51 -13.13 -10.21
C GLN A 39 2.86 -14.49 -9.95
N LYS A 40 2.83 -15.37 -10.96
CA LYS A 40 2.25 -16.73 -10.86
C LYS A 40 2.80 -17.55 -9.71
N ASP A 41 4.10 -17.41 -9.47
CA ASP A 41 4.82 -18.18 -8.45
C ASP A 41 4.71 -17.56 -7.05
N ASP A 42 4.08 -16.39 -6.91
CA ASP A 42 3.85 -15.77 -5.61
C ASP A 42 2.66 -16.41 -4.89
N ASN A 43 2.81 -16.60 -3.58
CA ASN A 43 1.72 -17.07 -2.73
C ASN A 43 1.06 -15.88 -2.01
N THR A 44 -0.16 -15.55 -2.44
CA THR A 44 -0.99 -14.47 -1.86
C THR A 44 -2.09 -14.97 -0.93
N THR A 45 -2.17 -16.29 -0.66
CA THR A 45 -3.22 -16.89 0.19
C THR A 45 -3.16 -16.43 1.64
N TRP A 46 -2.03 -15.90 2.11
CA TRP A 46 -1.92 -15.31 3.45
C TRP A 46 -2.86 -14.12 3.67
N LEU A 47 -3.30 -13.45 2.60
CA LEU A 47 -4.30 -12.39 2.66
C LEU A 47 -5.69 -12.90 3.08
N ASP A 48 -5.93 -14.22 3.09
CA ASP A 48 -7.17 -14.85 3.59
C ASP A 48 -7.41 -14.59 5.08
N ALA A 49 -6.37 -14.19 5.82
CA ALA A 49 -6.51 -13.73 7.19
C ALA A 49 -7.33 -12.43 7.33
N PHE A 50 -7.48 -11.65 6.26
CA PHE A 50 -8.25 -10.41 6.22
C PHE A 50 -9.56 -10.60 5.46
N ALA A 51 -10.43 -11.49 5.95
CA ALA A 51 -11.67 -11.86 5.26
C ALA A 51 -12.59 -10.67 4.91
N ASP A 52 -12.56 -9.62 5.74
CA ASP A 52 -13.36 -8.41 5.56
C ASP A 52 -12.73 -7.39 4.59
N TRP A 53 -11.51 -7.63 4.11
CA TRP A 53 -10.80 -6.77 3.16
C TRP A 53 -10.81 -7.43 1.78
N PRO A 54 -11.67 -6.97 0.85
CA PRO A 54 -11.56 -7.29 -0.56
C PRO A 54 -10.14 -7.11 -1.08
N ARG A 55 -9.80 -7.84 -2.14
CA ARG A 55 -8.48 -7.80 -2.74
C ARG A 55 -8.53 -7.69 -4.26
N ALA A 56 -7.68 -6.83 -4.79
CA ALA A 56 -7.41 -6.68 -6.21
C ALA A 56 -5.99 -7.20 -6.48
N ILE A 57 -5.87 -8.49 -6.83
CA ILE A 57 -4.58 -9.13 -7.14
C ILE A 57 -4.37 -9.13 -8.66
N TYR A 58 -3.34 -8.43 -9.12
CA TYR A 58 -2.94 -8.40 -10.52
C TYR A 58 -1.75 -9.34 -10.72
N VAL A 59 -1.96 -10.49 -11.35
CA VAL A 59 -0.88 -11.42 -11.72
C VAL A 59 -0.33 -11.02 -13.09
N THR A 60 0.80 -10.30 -13.10
CA THR A 60 1.25 -9.56 -14.29
C THR A 60 1.91 -10.43 -15.36
N ASP A 61 2.28 -11.67 -15.03
CA ASP A 61 2.82 -12.69 -15.92
C ASP A 61 1.79 -13.79 -16.28
N ASP A 62 0.49 -13.53 -16.01
CA ASP A 62 -0.61 -14.39 -16.47
C ASP A 62 -1.59 -13.68 -17.42
N PRO A 63 -1.59 -14.02 -18.73
CA PRO A 63 -2.58 -13.49 -19.67
C PRO A 63 -4.00 -14.04 -19.44
N GLN A 64 -4.23 -15.03 -18.57
CA GLN A 64 -5.57 -15.58 -18.30
C GLN A 64 -6.33 -14.94 -17.13
N GLU A 65 -5.66 -14.19 -16.26
CA GLU A 65 -6.32 -13.53 -15.11
C GLU A 65 -7.36 -12.49 -15.49
N ALA A 66 -8.34 -12.24 -14.61
CA ALA A 66 -9.37 -11.24 -14.85
C ALA A 66 -8.84 -9.80 -14.79
N LEU A 67 -7.99 -9.49 -13.80
CA LEU A 67 -7.39 -8.17 -13.62
C LEU A 67 -6.16 -8.05 -14.51
N LYS A 68 -6.13 -7.01 -15.35
CA LYS A 68 -5.10 -6.79 -16.37
C LYS A 68 -4.41 -5.45 -16.22
N VAL A 69 -3.16 -5.43 -16.64
CA VAL A 69 -2.39 -4.21 -16.89
C VAL A 69 -2.13 -4.08 -18.40
N PRO A 70 -1.96 -2.86 -18.94
CA PRO A 70 -1.67 -2.67 -20.36
C PRO A 70 -0.39 -3.37 -20.84
N ILE A 71 0.66 -3.35 -20.00
CA ILE A 71 1.94 -4.05 -20.21
C ILE A 71 2.60 -4.30 -18.86
N ASN A 72 3.34 -5.40 -18.71
CA ASN A 72 4.14 -5.65 -17.51
C ASN A 72 5.44 -4.82 -17.57
N LYS A 73 5.41 -3.58 -17.04
CA LYS A 73 6.54 -2.63 -17.04
C LYS A 73 6.50 -1.77 -15.77
N GLY A 74 7.66 -1.38 -15.25
CA GLY A 74 7.73 -0.47 -14.09
C GLY A 74 7.33 -1.08 -12.76
N ARG A 75 7.49 -2.41 -12.62
CA ARG A 75 7.19 -3.17 -11.39
C ARG A 75 5.74 -2.99 -10.94
N GLU A 76 5.50 -2.83 -9.64
CA GLU A 76 4.18 -2.58 -9.04
C GLU A 76 3.54 -1.27 -9.52
N GLY A 77 4.34 -0.33 -10.03
CA GLY A 77 3.88 0.98 -10.48
C GLY A 77 2.73 0.90 -11.50
N MET A 78 2.85 0.01 -12.49
CA MET A 78 1.80 -0.18 -13.48
C MET A 78 0.51 -0.74 -12.90
N VAL A 79 0.62 -1.68 -11.96
CA VAL A 79 -0.55 -2.26 -11.29
C VAL A 79 -1.27 -1.19 -10.48
N TYR A 80 -0.53 -0.41 -9.69
CA TYR A 80 -1.12 0.61 -8.81
C TYR A 80 -1.77 1.73 -9.63
N LEU A 81 -1.13 2.20 -10.70
CA LEU A 81 -1.71 3.18 -11.62
C LEU A 81 -2.96 2.63 -12.30
N SER A 82 -2.92 1.39 -12.80
CA SER A 82 -4.08 0.77 -13.45
C SER A 82 -5.25 0.62 -12.49
N TYR A 83 -5.02 0.15 -11.26
CA TYR A 83 -6.07 0.10 -10.24
C TYR A 83 -6.68 1.47 -9.96
N ILE A 84 -5.84 2.50 -9.71
CA ILE A 84 -6.33 3.86 -9.44
C ILE A 84 -7.18 4.38 -10.60
N ILE A 85 -6.73 4.20 -11.84
CA ILE A 85 -7.43 4.69 -13.04
C ILE A 85 -8.74 3.94 -13.26
N ASP A 86 -8.72 2.61 -13.17
CA ASP A 86 -9.88 1.77 -13.48
C ASP A 86 -10.98 1.90 -12.42
N HIS A 87 -10.59 2.15 -11.16
CA HIS A 87 -11.51 2.27 -10.03
C HIS A 87 -11.73 3.70 -9.54
N TYR A 88 -11.22 4.73 -10.23
CA TYR A 88 -11.17 6.12 -9.74
C TYR A 88 -12.49 6.67 -9.14
N GLU A 89 -13.63 6.31 -9.73
CA GLU A 89 -14.97 6.75 -9.29
C GLU A 89 -15.57 5.88 -8.17
N GLU A 90 -15.03 4.68 -7.98
CA GLU A 90 -15.57 3.62 -7.11
C GLU A 90 -14.55 3.11 -6.07
N LEU A 91 -13.50 3.91 -5.80
CA LEU A 91 -12.43 3.57 -4.85
C LEU A 91 -12.99 3.23 -3.45
N PRO A 92 -12.36 2.29 -2.71
CA PRO A 92 -12.66 2.04 -1.30
C PRO A 92 -12.36 3.27 -0.45
N THR A 93 -12.87 3.35 0.78
CA THR A 93 -12.51 4.45 1.70
C THR A 93 -10.99 4.53 1.90
N VAL A 94 -10.34 3.37 2.06
CA VAL A 94 -8.88 3.21 2.07
C VAL A 94 -8.46 2.11 1.09
N ALA A 95 -7.51 2.42 0.20
CA ALA A 95 -6.81 1.43 -0.61
C ALA A 95 -5.42 1.17 0.00
N ILE A 96 -5.07 -0.09 0.18
CA ILE A 96 -3.76 -0.52 0.70
C ILE A 96 -2.99 -1.17 -0.43
N PHE A 97 -1.85 -0.59 -0.81
CA PHE A 97 -0.98 -1.09 -1.86
C PHE A 97 0.19 -1.85 -1.21
N SER A 98 0.31 -3.13 -1.51
CA SER A 98 1.26 -4.05 -0.87
C SER A 98 1.87 -5.00 -1.89
N HIS A 99 3.11 -5.43 -1.65
CA HIS A 99 3.69 -6.53 -2.42
C HIS A 99 3.03 -7.87 -2.07
N SER A 100 3.23 -8.86 -2.94
CA SER A 100 2.56 -10.17 -2.90
C SER A 100 3.01 -11.10 -1.78
N LYS A 101 4.31 -11.10 -1.44
CA LYS A 101 4.88 -12.10 -0.52
C LYS A 101 4.59 -11.75 0.93
N ARG A 102 4.13 -12.74 1.70
CA ARG A 102 3.98 -12.63 3.16
C ARG A 102 5.28 -12.23 3.83
N TYR A 103 6.37 -12.94 3.53
CA TYR A 103 7.67 -12.67 4.11
C TYR A 103 8.59 -12.02 3.07
N GLN A 104 8.96 -10.77 3.29
CA GLN A 104 9.86 -10.03 2.42
C GLN A 104 10.46 -8.84 3.17
N TRP A 105 11.73 -8.54 2.92
CA TRP A 105 12.44 -7.49 3.65
C TRP A 105 11.78 -6.10 3.57
N HIS A 106 10.92 -5.87 2.59
CA HIS A 106 10.13 -4.63 2.46
C HIS A 106 9.15 -4.42 3.62
N ASN A 107 8.79 -5.46 4.39
CA ASN A 107 7.88 -5.37 5.53
C ASN A 107 8.62 -4.94 6.80
N ASP A 108 8.08 -3.94 7.49
CA ASP A 108 8.69 -3.29 8.65
C ASP A 108 8.38 -4.06 9.95
N ASP A 109 8.90 -5.29 10.02
CA ASP A 109 8.61 -6.29 11.06
C ASP A 109 9.87 -7.16 11.33
N PRO A 110 10.10 -7.66 12.56
CA PRO A 110 11.33 -8.39 12.90
C PRO A 110 11.48 -9.72 12.15
N LEU A 111 10.37 -10.29 11.67
CA LEU A 111 10.35 -11.48 10.82
C LEU A 111 10.01 -11.14 9.37
N TYR A 112 10.00 -9.85 9.01
CA TYR A 112 9.60 -9.36 7.70
C TYR A 112 8.18 -9.82 7.31
N ASP A 113 7.30 -10.05 8.29
CA ASP A 113 5.97 -10.64 8.11
C ASP A 113 4.91 -9.57 7.78
N GLY A 114 4.43 -9.55 6.55
CA GLY A 114 3.38 -8.66 6.06
C GLY A 114 2.03 -8.93 6.70
N LEU A 115 1.77 -10.16 7.17
CA LEU A 115 0.57 -10.46 7.92
C LEU A 115 0.56 -9.66 9.24
N SER A 116 1.69 -9.64 9.95
CA SER A 116 1.85 -8.89 11.20
C SER A 116 1.69 -7.38 10.98
N VAL A 117 2.33 -6.84 9.93
CA VAL A 117 2.23 -5.42 9.57
C VAL A 117 0.77 -5.02 9.29
N LEU A 118 0.09 -5.73 8.39
CA LEU A 118 -1.29 -5.39 8.01
C LEU A 118 -2.30 -5.64 9.14
N SER A 119 -2.10 -6.66 9.99
CA SER A 119 -2.99 -6.93 11.14
C SER A 119 -2.97 -5.83 12.19
N ARG A 120 -1.89 -5.06 12.26
CA ARG A 120 -1.73 -3.96 13.23
C ARG A 120 -2.03 -2.59 12.63
N LEU A 121 -2.28 -2.52 11.31
CA LEU A 121 -2.49 -1.26 10.62
C LEU A 121 -3.72 -0.52 11.18
N ASN A 122 -3.48 0.65 11.76
CA ASN A 122 -4.51 1.54 12.24
C ASN A 122 -5.17 2.31 11.08
N VAL A 123 -6.19 1.71 10.49
CA VAL A 123 -6.94 2.28 9.35
C VAL A 123 -7.49 3.67 9.67
N SER A 124 -7.96 3.93 10.89
CA SER A 124 -8.44 5.26 11.29
C SER A 124 -7.33 6.32 11.27
N HIS A 125 -6.08 5.94 11.55
CA HIS A 125 -4.95 6.86 11.38
C HIS A 125 -4.68 7.15 9.89
N VAL A 126 -4.78 6.14 9.02
CA VAL A 126 -4.67 6.31 7.57
C VAL A 126 -5.75 7.27 7.07
N GLU A 127 -7.00 7.09 7.51
CA GLU A 127 -8.12 7.99 7.17
C GLU A 127 -7.85 9.43 7.61
N ALA A 128 -7.33 9.63 8.82
CA ALA A 128 -7.02 10.96 9.34
C ALA A 128 -5.87 11.65 8.60
N ARG A 129 -4.87 10.89 8.11
CA ARG A 129 -3.71 11.44 7.38
C ARG A 129 -3.92 11.53 5.86
N GLY A 130 -4.82 10.73 5.32
CA GLY A 130 -5.08 10.63 3.89
C GLY A 130 -4.09 9.76 3.11
N TYR A 131 -2.79 9.77 3.48
CA TYR A 131 -1.73 8.93 2.94
C TYR A 131 -0.75 8.54 4.05
N THR A 132 -0.30 7.29 4.06
CA THR A 132 0.75 6.78 4.96
C THR A 132 1.58 5.72 4.26
N ASN A 133 2.91 5.81 4.35
CA ASN A 133 3.80 4.71 3.97
C ASN A 133 3.66 3.57 5.00
N LEU A 134 3.71 2.31 4.55
CA LEU A 134 3.67 1.15 5.46
C LEU A 134 5.02 0.91 6.16
N ARG A 135 6.09 1.57 5.71
CA ARG A 135 7.40 1.58 6.37
C ARG A 135 7.59 2.86 7.18
N CYS A 136 8.06 2.70 8.41
CA CYS A 136 8.41 3.78 9.33
C CYS A 136 9.92 3.99 9.44
N VAL A 137 10.73 2.92 9.41
CA VAL A 137 12.19 3.04 9.55
C VAL A 137 12.83 3.81 8.40
N TRP A 138 13.84 4.63 8.70
CA TRP A 138 14.55 5.45 7.70
C TRP A 138 15.69 4.72 7.00
N SER A 139 15.90 3.43 7.28
CA SER A 139 17.07 2.67 6.79
C SER A 139 17.29 2.74 5.28
N LEU A 140 16.25 3.03 4.50
CA LEU A 140 16.34 3.32 3.07
C LEU A 140 15.36 4.45 2.71
N GLY A 141 15.84 5.38 1.90
CA GLY A 141 15.02 6.43 1.29
C GLY A 141 14.93 7.75 2.07
N CYS A 142 15.14 7.73 3.39
CA CYS A 142 15.09 8.93 4.23
C CYS A 142 16.47 9.33 4.78
N PRO A 143 16.74 10.63 5.01
CA PRO A 143 15.93 11.78 4.59
C PRO A 143 16.16 12.20 3.14
N SER A 144 17.17 11.61 2.48
CA SER A 144 17.73 12.12 1.23
C SER A 144 18.14 10.95 0.35
N GLU A 145 17.20 10.46 -0.47
CA GLU A 145 17.48 9.37 -1.41
C GLU A 145 18.01 9.91 -2.73
N ILE A 146 17.25 10.83 -3.33
CA ILE A 146 17.48 11.31 -4.69
C ILE A 146 17.79 12.79 -4.64
N HIS A 147 18.84 13.20 -5.33
CA HIS A 147 19.21 14.59 -5.58
C HIS A 147 19.00 14.92 -7.06
N PRO A 148 17.78 15.27 -7.51
CA PRO A 148 17.44 15.28 -8.93
C PRO A 148 18.35 16.16 -9.79
N TRP A 149 18.77 17.32 -9.27
CA TRP A 149 19.64 18.24 -10.01
C TRP A 149 21.10 17.79 -10.06
N ILE A 150 21.61 17.18 -9.00
CA ILE A 150 23.00 16.73 -8.92
C ILE A 150 23.17 15.44 -9.71
N GLU A 151 22.28 14.47 -9.52
CA GLU A 151 22.40 13.16 -10.15
C GLU A 151 22.09 13.18 -11.64
N ALA A 152 21.27 14.13 -12.13
CA ALA A 152 21.05 14.33 -13.56
C ALA A 152 22.32 14.74 -14.33
N GLU A 153 23.31 15.29 -13.64
CA GLU A 153 24.60 15.67 -14.22
C GLU A 153 25.67 14.56 -14.03
N ALA A 154 25.29 13.40 -13.47
CA ALA A 154 26.21 12.29 -13.30
C ALA A 154 26.70 11.77 -14.67
N PRO A 155 27.99 11.49 -14.85
CA PRO A 155 28.49 10.88 -16.07
C PRO A 155 28.09 9.39 -16.15
N PRO A 156 28.23 8.74 -17.31
CA PRO A 156 28.21 7.28 -17.39
C PRO A 156 29.29 6.68 -16.46
N PRO A 157 29.04 5.52 -15.84
CA PRO A 157 27.94 4.60 -16.12
C PRO A 157 26.62 4.88 -15.38
N GLU A 158 26.55 5.85 -14.46
CA GLU A 158 25.33 6.14 -13.68
C GLU A 158 24.17 6.70 -14.52
N SER A 159 24.49 7.51 -15.54
CA SER A 159 23.50 8.11 -16.46
C SER A 159 23.29 7.33 -17.77
N ASP A 160 23.88 6.13 -17.90
CA ASP A 160 23.62 5.24 -19.03
C ASP A 160 22.48 4.26 -18.67
N PRO A 161 21.28 4.36 -19.29
CA PRO A 161 20.13 3.54 -18.92
C PRO A 161 20.30 2.03 -19.18
N GLU A 162 21.29 1.66 -20.01
CA GLU A 162 21.62 0.25 -20.31
C GLU A 162 22.67 -0.32 -19.35
N SER A 163 23.25 0.51 -18.48
CA SER A 163 24.27 0.12 -17.52
C SER A 163 23.68 -0.57 -16.29
N ASN A 164 24.36 -1.60 -15.79
CA ASN A 164 24.04 -2.20 -14.49
C ASN A 164 24.30 -1.26 -13.29
N SER A 165 25.06 -0.19 -13.49
CA SER A 165 25.33 0.84 -12.49
C SER A 165 24.42 2.07 -12.64
N ALA A 166 23.46 2.03 -13.56
CA ALA A 166 22.51 3.11 -13.78
C ALA A 166 21.76 3.44 -12.49
N ARG A 167 21.56 4.73 -12.22
CA ARG A 167 20.83 5.18 -11.02
C ARG A 167 19.55 5.90 -11.41
N ALA A 168 18.45 5.55 -10.74
CA ALA A 168 17.15 6.20 -10.96
C ALA A 168 17.23 7.73 -10.81
N GLY A 169 18.05 8.22 -9.87
CA GLY A 169 18.24 9.66 -9.65
C GLY A 169 18.79 10.40 -10.87
N SER A 170 19.61 9.75 -11.70
CA SER A 170 20.11 10.35 -12.95
C SER A 170 19.04 10.63 -13.99
N PHE A 171 17.89 9.96 -13.88
CA PHE A 171 16.75 10.15 -14.79
C PHE A 171 15.55 10.82 -14.12
N TYR A 172 15.58 10.98 -12.78
CA TYR A 172 14.45 11.45 -11.98
C TYR A 172 14.00 12.87 -12.37
N LYS A 173 14.95 13.80 -12.55
CA LYS A 173 14.64 15.18 -12.96
C LYS A 173 13.84 15.23 -14.26
N ALA A 174 14.31 14.51 -15.30
CA ALA A 174 13.65 14.47 -16.59
C ALA A 174 12.26 13.82 -16.50
N ALA A 175 12.14 12.73 -15.75
CA ALA A 175 10.85 12.08 -15.48
C ALA A 175 9.87 13.02 -14.76
N PHE A 176 10.33 13.71 -13.70
CA PHE A 176 9.53 14.63 -12.92
C PHE A 176 8.97 15.77 -13.78
N GLN A 177 9.79 16.36 -14.65
CA GLN A 177 9.36 17.43 -15.56
C GLN A 177 8.32 16.98 -16.57
N GLN A 178 8.37 15.71 -17.03
CA GLN A 178 7.36 15.17 -17.94
C GLN A 178 6.04 14.85 -17.22
N ILE A 179 6.15 14.27 -16.02
CA ILE A 179 4.99 13.87 -15.23
C ILE A 179 4.26 15.09 -14.62
N PHE A 180 5.02 16.07 -14.14
CA PHE A 180 4.54 17.27 -13.46
C PHE A 180 5.07 18.55 -14.16
N PRO A 181 4.59 18.87 -15.38
CA PRO A 181 5.14 19.95 -16.19
C PRO A 181 5.05 21.34 -15.52
N ASP A 182 4.04 21.54 -14.67
CA ASP A 182 3.79 22.81 -13.98
C ASP A 182 4.38 22.85 -12.55
N THR A 183 5.16 21.84 -12.15
CA THR A 183 5.73 21.73 -10.81
C THR A 183 7.25 21.87 -10.87
N THR A 184 7.81 22.67 -9.95
CA THR A 184 9.26 22.78 -9.80
C THR A 184 9.86 21.46 -9.33
N VAL A 185 10.93 21.01 -10.00
CA VAL A 185 11.67 19.81 -9.60
C VAL A 185 12.31 20.04 -8.23
N PRO A 186 12.08 19.18 -7.23
CA PRO A 186 12.66 19.33 -5.90
C PRO A 186 14.19 19.13 -5.92
N GLU A 187 14.87 19.79 -4.98
CA GLU A 187 16.33 19.64 -4.78
C GLU A 187 16.71 18.27 -4.18
N ILE A 188 15.84 17.77 -3.31
CA ILE A 188 16.00 16.49 -2.61
C ILE A 188 14.64 15.80 -2.57
N VAL A 189 14.64 14.49 -2.79
CA VAL A 189 13.50 13.62 -2.56
C VAL A 189 13.87 12.57 -1.53
N GLY A 190 12.99 12.37 -0.56
CA GLY A 190 13.17 11.36 0.47
C GLY A 190 11.83 10.89 1.03
N ALA A 191 11.69 9.59 1.20
CA ALA A 191 10.57 8.94 1.85
C ALA A 191 11.00 7.52 2.25
N PRO A 192 10.38 6.87 3.24
CA PRO A 192 10.64 5.47 3.48
C PRO A 192 10.40 4.67 2.20
N CYS A 193 11.31 3.75 1.89
CA CYS A 193 11.28 3.01 0.62
C CYS A 193 10.01 2.16 0.42
N CYS A 194 10.01 1.53 -0.76
CA CYS A 194 9.48 0.20 -1.04
C CYS A 194 8.06 0.15 -1.57
N ALA A 195 7.46 1.29 -1.94
CA ALA A 195 6.16 1.37 -2.62
C ALA A 195 5.05 0.52 -1.94
N GLN A 196 5.05 0.49 -0.61
CA GLN A 196 3.95 -0.07 0.17
C GLN A 196 3.33 1.07 0.97
N PHE A 197 2.07 1.36 0.72
CA PHE A 197 1.38 2.51 1.32
C PHE A 197 -0.12 2.27 1.42
N ALA A 198 -0.76 2.99 2.32
CA ALA A 198 -2.21 3.07 2.41
C ALA A 198 -2.64 4.51 2.13
N VAL A 199 -3.72 4.67 1.36
CA VAL A 199 -4.19 5.97 0.92
C VAL A 199 -5.72 5.98 0.83
N THR A 200 -6.32 7.10 1.23
CA THR A 200 -7.77 7.26 1.16
C THR A 200 -8.24 7.56 -0.25
N ALA A 201 -9.48 7.17 -0.60
CA ALA A 201 -10.11 7.63 -1.84
C ALA A 201 -10.11 9.15 -1.97
N ALA A 202 -10.42 9.86 -0.86
CA ALA A 202 -10.43 11.31 -0.85
C ALA A 202 -9.07 11.89 -1.24
N LYS A 203 -7.98 11.32 -0.71
CA LYS A 203 -6.61 11.74 -1.04
C LYS A 203 -6.22 11.43 -2.48
N ILE A 204 -6.59 10.26 -3.01
CA ILE A 204 -6.40 9.95 -4.45
C ILE A 204 -7.14 10.98 -5.30
N GLN A 205 -8.38 11.31 -4.95
CA GLN A 205 -9.24 12.18 -5.73
C GLN A 205 -8.89 13.68 -5.64
N GLU A 206 -7.97 14.09 -4.77
CA GLU A 206 -7.38 15.44 -4.80
C GLU A 206 -6.63 15.71 -6.11
N ARG A 207 -6.11 14.65 -6.74
CA ARG A 207 -5.46 14.71 -8.05
C ARG A 207 -6.42 14.18 -9.12
N PRO A 208 -6.67 14.90 -10.23
CA PRO A 208 -7.60 14.44 -11.26
C PRO A 208 -7.14 13.13 -11.91
N LYS A 209 -8.09 12.27 -12.32
CA LYS A 209 -7.84 11.01 -13.03
C LYS A 209 -6.84 11.14 -14.19
N ALA A 210 -6.95 12.20 -14.98
CA ALA A 210 -6.07 12.47 -16.14
C ALA A 210 -4.58 12.60 -15.78
N ASP A 211 -4.25 12.98 -14.53
CA ASP A 211 -2.87 13.00 -14.08
C ASP A 211 -2.32 11.59 -13.85
N TYR A 212 -3.13 10.69 -13.29
CA TYR A 212 -2.75 9.28 -13.15
C TYR A 212 -2.58 8.61 -14.52
N GLU A 213 -3.45 8.94 -15.48
CA GLU A 213 -3.31 8.51 -16.87
C GLU A 213 -1.98 9.02 -17.47
N ARG A 214 -1.65 10.30 -17.31
CA ARG A 214 -0.37 10.86 -17.75
C ARG A 214 0.85 10.17 -17.10
N ILE A 215 0.79 9.86 -15.81
CA ILE A 215 1.87 9.12 -15.13
C ILE A 215 2.02 7.73 -15.74
N ARG A 216 0.90 7.04 -16.02
CA ARG A 216 0.92 5.72 -16.66
C ARG A 216 1.43 5.80 -18.10
N ASP A 217 1.06 6.84 -18.85
CA ASP A 217 1.54 7.06 -20.22
C ASP A 217 3.06 7.29 -20.23
N TRP A 218 3.59 8.12 -19.32
CA TRP A 218 5.04 8.24 -19.12
C TRP A 218 5.69 6.87 -18.87
N LEU A 219 5.09 6.06 -17.99
CA LEU A 219 5.63 4.75 -17.67
C LEU A 219 5.58 3.81 -18.88
N LEU A 220 4.55 3.88 -19.72
CA LEU A 220 4.44 3.11 -20.96
C LEU A 220 5.50 3.53 -21.98
N GLU A 221 5.72 4.83 -22.14
CA GLU A 221 6.51 5.41 -23.23
C GLU A 221 8.00 5.53 -22.93
N THR A 222 8.39 5.67 -21.65
CA THR A 222 9.79 5.88 -21.26
C THR A 222 10.71 4.75 -21.77
N PRO A 223 11.91 5.03 -22.29
CA PRO A 223 12.83 3.97 -22.70
C PRO A 223 13.50 3.26 -21.51
N LEU A 224 13.30 3.76 -20.29
CA LEU A 224 13.91 3.21 -19.09
C LEU A 224 13.39 1.80 -18.79
N ASN A 225 14.30 0.92 -18.38
CA ASN A 225 13.96 -0.42 -17.91
C ASN A 225 13.11 -0.39 -16.62
N ASP A 226 12.57 -1.55 -16.24
CA ASP A 226 11.69 -1.71 -15.07
C ASP A 226 12.34 -1.30 -13.75
N ASN A 227 13.64 -1.52 -13.58
CA ASN A 227 14.34 -1.17 -12.35
C ASN A 227 14.37 0.36 -12.17
N LEU A 228 14.82 1.08 -13.20
CA LEU A 228 14.94 2.53 -13.17
C LEU A 228 13.57 3.21 -13.09
N SER A 229 12.65 2.85 -13.99
CA SER A 229 11.31 3.45 -14.04
C SER A 229 10.47 3.14 -12.80
N GLY A 230 10.53 1.90 -12.29
CA GLY A 230 9.86 1.52 -11.05
C GLY A 230 10.41 2.30 -9.84
N ARG A 231 11.73 2.42 -9.72
CA ARG A 231 12.38 3.17 -8.63
C ARG A 231 12.07 4.66 -8.66
N ILE A 232 11.93 5.25 -9.85
CA ILE A 232 11.47 6.65 -10.00
C ILE A 232 10.06 6.80 -9.44
N LEU A 233 9.13 5.92 -9.82
CA LEU A 233 7.75 5.97 -9.32
C LEU A 233 7.66 5.68 -7.81
N GLU A 234 8.47 4.76 -7.30
CA GLU A 234 8.57 4.46 -5.86
C GLU A 234 8.76 5.74 -5.04
N TYR A 235 9.66 6.63 -5.47
CA TYR A 235 9.92 7.93 -4.82
C TYR A 235 9.07 9.09 -5.33
N MET A 236 8.06 8.81 -6.15
CA MET A 236 7.04 9.81 -6.51
C MET A 236 5.73 9.59 -5.78
N TRP A 237 5.45 8.41 -5.20
CA TRP A 237 4.14 8.10 -4.62
C TRP A 237 3.67 9.12 -3.58
N HIS A 238 4.51 9.48 -2.62
CA HIS A 238 4.15 10.47 -1.60
C HIS A 238 3.86 11.84 -2.22
N ILE A 239 4.62 12.25 -3.24
CA ILE A 239 4.39 13.51 -3.99
C ILE A 239 3.11 13.45 -4.83
N ILE A 240 2.83 12.31 -5.47
CA ILE A 240 1.60 12.05 -6.22
C ILE A 240 0.39 12.28 -5.30
N PHE A 241 0.49 11.85 -4.04
CA PHE A 241 -0.52 12.04 -2.98
C PHE A 241 -0.29 13.30 -2.13
N GLY A 242 0.34 14.33 -2.70
CA GLY A 242 0.37 15.69 -2.15
C GLY A 242 1.24 15.88 -0.89
N GLN A 243 2.13 14.95 -0.58
CA GLN A 243 3.14 15.15 0.46
C GLN A 243 4.32 15.97 -0.07
N GLU A 244 5.10 16.56 0.84
CA GLU A 244 6.35 17.24 0.51
C GLU A 244 7.37 16.28 -0.14
N ALA A 245 8.29 16.81 -0.94
CA ALA A 245 9.31 15.99 -1.61
C ALA A 245 10.18 15.18 -0.65
N VAL A 246 10.41 15.71 0.56
CA VAL A 246 11.00 14.99 1.69
C VAL A 246 9.91 14.69 2.72
N HIS A 247 9.33 13.50 2.65
CA HIS A 247 8.30 13.01 3.56
C HIS A 247 8.84 11.88 4.44
N CYS A 248 9.58 12.27 5.48
CA CYS A 248 10.23 11.36 6.42
C CYS A 248 9.66 11.58 7.83
N PRO A 249 8.51 10.96 8.15
CA PRO A 249 7.91 11.08 9.48
C PRO A 249 8.84 10.50 10.54
N ASP A 250 8.76 11.02 11.77
CA ASP A 250 9.50 10.47 12.90
C ASP A 250 9.16 8.97 13.06
N PRO A 251 10.16 8.07 13.05
CA PRO A 251 9.90 6.63 13.09
C PRO A 251 9.19 6.16 14.35
N GLU A 252 9.49 6.75 15.52
CA GLU A 252 8.86 6.37 16.78
C GLU A 252 7.38 6.74 16.77
N GLU A 253 7.04 7.96 16.33
CA GLU A 253 5.65 8.38 16.15
C GLU A 253 4.95 7.51 15.11
N CYS A 254 5.61 7.23 13.98
CA CYS A 254 5.06 6.41 12.90
C CYS A 254 4.66 5.02 13.40
N TYR A 255 5.57 4.29 14.06
CA TYR A 255 5.27 2.95 14.59
C TYR A 255 4.15 2.97 15.62
N CYS A 256 4.15 3.96 16.52
CA CYS A 256 3.14 4.06 17.57
C CYS A 256 1.75 4.36 16.99
N LYS A 257 1.66 5.27 16.02
CA LYS A 257 0.38 5.69 15.43
C LYS A 257 -0.17 4.70 14.42
N LEU A 258 0.68 4.10 13.59
CA LEU A 258 0.26 3.15 12.56
C LEU A 258 0.06 1.75 13.10
N TYR A 259 0.87 1.30 14.05
CA TYR A 259 0.92 -0.12 14.43
C TYR A 259 0.72 -0.37 15.93
N GLY A 260 0.57 0.70 16.73
CA GLY A 260 0.50 0.58 18.20
C GLY A 260 1.82 0.18 18.86
N ILE A 261 2.92 0.17 18.09
CA ILE A 261 4.26 -0.19 18.58
C ILE A 261 4.90 1.09 19.11
N CYS A 262 4.70 1.39 20.39
CA CYS A 262 5.14 2.65 21.01
C CYS A 262 6.42 2.46 21.84
N GLY A 263 7.20 3.54 22.00
CA GLY A 263 8.45 3.51 22.79
C GLY A 263 9.59 2.76 22.07
N VAL A 264 9.57 2.74 20.74
CA VAL A 264 10.60 2.10 19.93
C VAL A 264 11.91 2.87 20.05
N PRO A 265 13.03 2.23 20.46
CA PRO A 265 14.31 2.91 20.52
C PRO A 265 14.86 3.13 19.11
N CYS A 266 14.62 4.34 18.58
CA CYS A 266 15.14 4.80 17.30
C CYS A 266 16.36 5.71 17.49
N ASP A 267 17.39 5.55 16.65
CA ASP A 267 18.53 6.46 16.65
C ASP A 267 18.29 7.70 15.77
N VAL A 268 19.27 8.62 15.76
CA VAL A 268 19.20 9.87 14.98
C VAL A 268 19.17 9.67 13.46
N PHE A 269 19.48 8.47 12.99
CA PHE A 269 19.37 8.10 11.57
C PHE A 269 18.06 7.36 11.28
N GLY A 270 17.14 7.30 12.25
CA GLY A 270 15.86 6.64 12.14
C GLY A 270 15.97 5.12 12.04
N GLN A 271 17.05 4.52 12.57
CA GLN A 271 17.13 3.07 12.75
C GLN A 271 16.46 2.67 14.06
N CYS A 272 15.45 1.83 13.98
CA CYS A 272 14.58 1.48 15.10
C CYS A 272 14.81 0.05 15.56
N LYS A 273 15.58 -0.08 16.64
CA LYS A 273 16.05 -1.38 17.12
C LYS A 273 14.89 -2.20 17.66
N GLY A 274 14.83 -3.47 17.25
CA GLY A 274 13.82 -4.43 17.72
C GLY A 274 12.59 -4.55 16.81
N VAL A 275 12.34 -3.56 15.93
CA VAL A 275 11.23 -3.64 14.96
C VAL A 275 11.72 -4.04 13.58
N PHE A 276 12.81 -3.45 13.11
CA PHE A 276 13.39 -3.79 11.81
C PHE A 276 14.91 -3.83 11.86
N THR A 277 15.49 -4.69 11.04
CA THR A 277 16.93 -4.73 10.79
C THR A 277 17.12 -4.94 9.30
N MET A 278 18.00 -4.15 8.67
CA MET A 278 18.30 -4.33 7.25
C MET A 278 18.98 -5.70 7.04
N PRO A 279 18.40 -6.62 6.26
CA PRO A 279 19.06 -7.89 5.96
C PRO A 279 20.28 -7.70 5.07
N ALA A 280 21.20 -8.67 5.14
CA ALA A 280 22.41 -8.69 4.30
C ALA A 280 22.11 -8.95 2.80
N TYR A 281 20.96 -9.54 2.48
CA TYR A 281 20.52 -9.86 1.13
C TYR A 281 19.05 -9.49 0.96
N SER A 282 18.65 -9.11 -0.26
CA SER A 282 17.26 -8.77 -0.59
C SER A 282 16.34 -9.99 -0.67
N THR A 283 16.88 -11.19 -0.93
CA THR A 283 16.08 -12.43 -0.96
C THR A 283 16.21 -13.16 0.37
N LEU A 284 15.07 -13.42 1.01
CA LEU A 284 15.02 -14.22 2.23
C LEU A 284 15.39 -15.69 1.92
N PRO A 285 16.04 -16.42 2.84
CA PRO A 285 16.43 -17.81 2.62
C PRO A 285 15.21 -18.72 2.52
N THR A 286 15.39 -19.84 1.82
CA THR A 286 14.40 -20.91 1.78
C THR A 286 14.15 -21.45 3.20
N GLY A 287 12.87 -21.55 3.58
CA GLY A 287 12.46 -22.02 4.90
C GLY A 287 12.25 -20.91 5.93
N TRP A 288 12.41 -19.64 5.57
CA TRP A 288 11.98 -18.52 6.43
C TRP A 288 10.46 -18.64 6.73
N PRO A 289 10.00 -18.33 7.96
CA PRO A 289 10.74 -17.73 9.08
C PRO A 289 11.45 -18.72 10.00
N ASP A 290 11.40 -20.03 9.76
CA ASP A 290 11.99 -21.01 10.69
C ASP A 290 13.49 -21.25 10.46
N TYR A 291 14.01 -20.89 9.28
CA TYR A 291 15.43 -21.02 8.93
C TYR A 291 16.05 -19.68 8.51
N GLY A 292 17.16 -19.34 9.15
CA GLY A 292 17.94 -18.12 8.91
C GLY A 292 18.91 -18.21 7.72
N TRP A 293 19.80 -17.23 7.60
CA TRP A 293 20.61 -16.98 6.38
C TRP A 293 21.70 -18.04 6.25
N GLN A 294 22.15 -18.59 7.38
CA GLN A 294 23.13 -19.66 7.50
C GLN A 294 22.45 -21.04 7.61
N LYS A 295 21.14 -21.13 7.30
CA LYS A 295 20.29 -22.32 7.46
C LYS A 295 20.17 -22.81 8.91
N GLU A 296 20.49 -21.94 9.86
CA GLU A 296 20.26 -22.15 11.27
C GLU A 296 18.76 -22.15 11.57
N TRP A 297 18.32 -23.08 12.42
CA TRP A 297 16.96 -23.04 12.92
C TRP A 297 16.81 -21.85 13.87
N GLN A 298 15.73 -21.10 13.72
CA GLN A 298 15.32 -20.05 14.63
C GLN A 298 13.88 -20.25 15.06
N ASN A 299 13.58 -20.00 16.33
CA ASN A 299 12.24 -20.14 16.85
C ASN A 299 11.41 -18.90 16.49
N ALA A 300 10.80 -18.88 15.31
CA ALA A 300 9.99 -17.76 14.83
C ALA A 300 8.84 -17.40 15.79
N THR A 301 8.23 -18.41 16.41
CA THR A 301 7.16 -18.21 17.42
C THR A 301 7.68 -17.45 18.64
N GLU A 302 8.86 -17.83 19.13
CA GLU A 302 9.50 -17.16 20.26
C GLU A 302 9.96 -15.74 19.91
N ILE A 303 10.48 -15.51 18.70
CA ILE A 303 10.84 -14.18 18.21
C ILE A 303 9.61 -13.27 18.20
N ARG A 304 8.48 -13.77 17.66
CA ARG A 304 7.20 -13.05 17.68
C ARG A 304 6.73 -12.76 19.10
N ARG A 305 6.70 -13.78 19.97
CA ARG A 305 6.28 -13.63 21.37
C ARG A 305 7.10 -12.55 22.09
N LYS A 306 8.42 -12.60 21.95
CA LYS A 306 9.31 -11.62 22.57
C LYS A 306 9.07 -10.21 22.04
N PHE A 307 8.95 -10.06 20.72
CA PHE A 307 8.62 -8.77 20.11
C PHE A 307 7.31 -8.21 20.66
N GLU A 308 6.28 -9.05 20.80
CA GLU A 308 5.00 -8.62 21.36
C GLU A 308 5.09 -8.25 22.84
N GLU A 309 5.91 -8.95 23.63
CA GLU A 309 6.15 -8.62 25.03
C GLU A 309 6.92 -7.31 25.18
N ASP A 310 7.99 -7.11 24.39
CA ASP A 310 8.85 -5.93 24.44
C ASP A 310 8.06 -4.63 24.18
N PHE A 311 6.99 -4.70 23.38
CA PHE A 311 6.14 -3.56 23.02
C PHE A 311 4.70 -3.61 23.59
N GLY A 312 4.40 -4.55 24.49
CA GLY A 312 3.08 -4.66 25.12
C GLY A 312 1.94 -4.93 24.13
N LEU A 313 2.22 -5.66 23.06
CA LEU A 313 1.32 -5.94 21.93
C LEU A 313 0.54 -7.25 22.08
N SER A 314 0.78 -8.01 23.15
CA SER A 314 0.03 -9.23 23.41
C SER A 314 -1.43 -8.85 23.67
N GLU A 315 -2.34 -9.42 22.88
CA GLU A 315 -3.75 -9.36 23.21
C GLU A 315 -3.93 -9.87 24.63
N LYS A 316 -4.68 -9.15 25.46
CA LYS A 316 -5.37 -9.80 26.57
C LYS A 316 -6.17 -10.91 25.92
N ARG A 317 -5.71 -12.17 26.03
CA ARG A 317 -6.54 -13.33 25.73
C ARG A 317 -7.80 -13.12 26.55
N SER A 318 -8.87 -12.70 25.90
CA SER A 318 -10.19 -12.78 26.49
C SER A 318 -10.44 -14.27 26.61
N ASP A 319 -10.17 -14.81 27.79
CA ASP A 319 -10.66 -16.12 28.19
C ASP A 319 -12.18 -16.10 28.01
N ALA A 320 -12.65 -16.76 26.96
CA ALA A 320 -14.04 -17.09 26.70
C ALA A 320 -14.13 -18.61 26.53
#